data_AF-A0A2Z6N7Z6-F1
#
_entry.id   AF-A0A2Z6N7Z6-F1
#
_cell.length_a   1.000
_cell.length_b   1.000
_cell.length_c   1.000
_cell.angle_alpha   90.00
_cell.angle_beta   90.00
_cell.angle_gamma   90.00
#
_symmetry.space_group_name_H-M   'P 1'
#
loop_
_entity.id
_entity.type
_entity.pdbx_description
1 polymer ?
#
loop_
_entity_poly.entity_id
_entity_poly.type
_entity_poly.pdbx_seq_one_letter_code
_entity_poly.pdbx_strand_id
1 'polypeptide(L)' 'MDIYITKEEKEQNTPIPYRDVGHKSLLQSDALYDYILETSVFPREHPCLKELREVTDNHPL' A
#
# COMPACT_ATOMS: atom_id res chain seq x y z
N MET A 1 -35.00 19.69 -10.76
CA MET A 1 -33.74 20.14 -10.14
C MET A 1 -32.90 18.89 -10.03
N ASP A 2 -32.36 18.48 -11.18
CA ASP A 2 -31.71 17.19 -11.32
C ASP A 2 -30.33 17.30 -10.69
N ILE A 3 -30.09 16.45 -9.71
CA ILE A 3 -28.83 16.37 -8.99
C ILE A 3 -27.75 16.07 -10.04
N TYR A 4 -26.88 17.03 -10.28
CA TYR A 4 -25.69 16.86 -11.11
C TYR A 4 -24.73 15.92 -10.38
N ILE A 5 -24.96 14.61 -10.53
CA ILE A 5 -23.96 13.62 -10.15
C ILE A 5 -22.80 13.80 -11.13
N THR A 6 -21.71 14.38 -10.62
CA THR A 6 -20.47 14.51 -11.38
C THR A 6 -19.97 13.12 -11.76
N LYS A 7 -19.45 13.00 -12.99
CA LYS A 7 -18.99 11.72 -13.55
C LYS A 7 -17.93 11.02 -12.67
N GLU A 8 -17.25 11.77 -11.81
CA GLU A 8 -16.23 11.30 -10.88
C GLU A 8 -16.78 10.34 -9.81
N GLU A 9 -18.03 10.48 -9.36
CA GLU A 9 -18.59 9.59 -8.32
C GLU A 9 -19.00 8.20 -8.85
N LYS A 10 -19.10 8.02 -10.18
CA LYS A 10 -19.47 6.72 -10.77
C LYS A 10 -18.30 5.75 -10.94
N GLU A 11 -17.06 6.21 -10.94
CA GLU A 11 -15.88 5.33 -11.09
C GLU A 11 -15.36 4.77 -9.77
N GLN A 12 -15.79 5.29 -8.62
CA GLN A 12 -15.28 4.85 -7.31
C GLN A 12 -15.94 3.58 -6.76
N ASN A 13 -17.05 3.12 -7.36
CA ASN A 13 -17.92 2.09 -6.78
C ASN A 13 -17.94 0.77 -7.58
N THR A 14 -16.95 0.54 -8.44
CA THR A 14 -16.70 -0.79 -8.99
C THR A 14 -15.79 -1.57 -8.03
N PRO A 15 -16.13 -2.81 -7.64
CA PRO A 15 -15.21 -3.65 -6.89
C PRO A 15 -13.95 -3.76 -7.73
N ILE A 16 -12.82 -3.29 -7.21
CA ILE A 16 -11.53 -3.38 -7.90
C ILE A 16 -11.31 -4.87 -8.16
N PRO A 17 -11.41 -5.36 -9.40
CA PRO A 17 -11.13 -6.77 -9.66
C PRO A 17 -9.69 -6.96 -9.22
N TYR A 18 -9.44 -7.90 -8.30
CA TYR A 18 -8.13 -8.14 -7.68
C TYR A 18 -7.10 -8.15 -8.81
N ARG A 19 -6.42 -7.01 -9.00
CA ARG A 19 -5.41 -6.86 -10.04
C ARG A 19 -4.37 -7.89 -9.66
N ASP A 20 -3.87 -8.66 -10.62
CA ASP A 20 -2.66 -9.44 -10.39
C ASP A 20 -1.53 -8.43 -10.19
N VAL A 21 -1.41 -7.97 -8.95
CA VAL A 21 -0.56 -6.85 -8.58
C VAL A 21 0.83 -7.46 -8.50
N GLY A 22 1.58 -7.42 -9.61
CA GLY A 22 3.02 -7.74 -9.65
C GLY A 22 3.88 -6.76 -8.82
N HIS A 23 3.29 -6.16 -7.79
CA HIS A 23 3.85 -5.16 -6.91
C HIS A 23 3.83 -5.68 -5.47
N LYS A 24 4.62 -5.06 -4.60
CA LYS A 24 4.91 -5.57 -3.25
C LYS A 24 3.73 -5.52 -2.27
N SER A 25 2.59 -4.95 -2.68
CA SER A 25 1.44 -4.69 -1.81
C SER A 25 0.11 -4.64 -2.56
N LEU A 26 -1.00 -4.57 -1.81
CA LEU A 26 -2.36 -4.39 -2.33
C LEU A 26 -2.73 -2.92 -2.61
N LEU A 27 -1.79 -1.99 -2.47
CA LEU A 27 -2.05 -0.56 -2.62
C LEU A 27 -2.04 -0.12 -4.09
N GLN A 28 -2.61 1.06 -4.35
CA GLN A 28 -2.75 1.61 -5.70
C GLN A 28 -1.41 1.90 -6.41
N SER A 29 -0.30 2.03 -5.68
CA SER A 29 1.04 2.23 -6.24
C SER A 29 2.14 1.85 -5.24
N ASP A 30 3.32 1.49 -5.75
CA ASP A 30 4.52 1.26 -4.94
C ASP A 30 4.96 2.53 -4.18
N ALA A 31 4.82 3.70 -4.80
CA ALA A 31 5.14 4.97 -4.16
C ALA A 31 4.28 5.25 -2.91
N LEU A 32 3.01 4.84 -2.92
CA LEU A 32 2.15 4.95 -1.74
C LEU A 32 2.57 3.99 -0.64
N TYR A 33 2.96 2.76 -1.00
CA TYR A 33 3.49 1.77 -0.07
C TYR A 33 4.76 2.29 0.62
N ASP A 34 5.74 2.76 -0.15
CA ASP A 34 6.99 3.31 0.37
C ASP A 34 6.75 4.53 1.25
N TYR A 35 5.86 5.45 0.83
CA TYR A 35 5.51 6.62 1.63
C TYR A 35 4.98 6.26 3.03
N ILE A 36 4.09 5.27 3.12
CA ILE A 36 3.54 4.81 4.40
C ILE A 36 4.65 4.19 5.26
N LEU A 37 5.50 3.36 4.68
CA LEU A 37 6.61 2.74 5.39
C LEU A 37 7.55 3.80 5.99
N GLU A 38 8.03 4.72 5.16
CA GLU A 38 9.03 5.72 5.54
C GLU A 38 8.47 6.77 6.52
N THR A 39 7.20 7.17 6.37
CA THR A 39 6.64 8.26 7.20
C THR A 39 5.93 7.79 8.45
N SER A 40 5.40 6.57 8.45
CA SER A 40 4.47 6.12 9.50
C SER A 40 4.89 4.84 10.20
N VAL A 41 5.63 3.95 9.53
CA VAL A 41 6.03 2.64 10.07
C VAL A 41 7.45 2.68 10.60
N PHE A 42 8.48 2.83 9.75
CA PHE A 42 9.88 2.77 10.15
C PHE A 42 10.29 3.76 11.25
N PRO A 43 9.76 5.00 11.31
CA PRO A 43 10.06 5.91 12.42
C PRO A 43 9.59 5.41 13.79
N ARG A 44 8.65 4.47 13.81
CA ARG A 44 8.04 3.89 15.01
C ARG A 44 8.33 2.40 15.17
N GLU A 45 9.14 1.82 14.28
CA GLU A 45 9.54 0.42 14.34
C GLU A 45 10.46 0.21 15.55
N HIS A 46 10.18 -0.81 16.36
CA HIS A 46 11.03 -1.14 17.49
C HIS A 46 12.39 -1.66 16.98
N PRO A 47 13.54 -1.26 17.57
CA PRO A 47 14.86 -1.65 17.08
C PRO A 47 15.06 -3.16 16.88
N CYS A 48 14.57 -4.00 17.81
CA CYS A 48 14.67 -5.46 17.67
C CYS A 48 13.90 -6.02 16.47
N LEU A 49 12.80 -5.37 16.04
CA LEU A 49 12.05 -5.80 14.86
C LEU A 49 12.77 -5.40 13.58
N LYS A 50 13.36 -4.21 13.55
CA LYS A 50 14.22 -3.77 12.44
C LYS A 50 15.40 -4.72 12.23
N GLU A 51 16.10 -5.06 13.30
CA GLU A 51 17.22 -6.01 13.25
C GLU A 51 16.77 -7.38 12.74
N LEU A 52 15.66 -7.92 13.27
CA LEU A 52 15.11 -9.20 12.83
C LEU A 52 14.74 -9.18 11.33
N ARG A 53 14.16 -8.09 10.86
CA ARG A 53 13.83 -7.88 9.44
C ARG A 53 15.09 -7.90 8.57
N GLU A 54 16.12 -7.13 8.94
CA GLU A 54 17.40 -7.09 8.21
C GLU A 54 18.10 -8.46 8.15
N VAL A 55 18.03 -9.25 9.23
CA VAL A 55 18.54 -10.63 9.25
C VAL A 55 17.74 -11.54 8.35
N THR A 56 16.41 -11.42 8.36
CA THR A 56 15.50 -12.26 7.56
C THR A 56 15.64 -11.97 6.06
N ASP A 57 15.89 -10.71 5.67
CA ASP A 57 16.10 -10.31 4.27
C ASP A 57 17.30 -11.04 3.62
N ASN A 58 18.26 -11.52 4.42
CA ASN A 58 19.42 -12.27 3.96
C ASN A 58 19.24 -13.80 4.04
N HIS A 59 18.09 -14.28 4.50
CA HIS A 59 17.83 -15.71 4.65
C HIS A 59 17.43 -16.32 3.29
N PRO A 60 18.01 -17.47 2.88
CA PRO A 60 17.58 -18.15 1.66
C PRO A 60 16.13 -18.65 1.81
N LEU A 61 15.32 -18.47 0.77
CA LEU A 61 13.94 -18.96 0.71
C LEU A 61 13.89 -20.46 0.40
#